data_AF-A0AA90QVC5-F1
#
_entry.id   AF-A0AA90QVC5-F1
#
_cell.length_a   1.000
_cell.length_b   1.000
_cell.length_c   1.000
_cell.angle_alpha   90.00
_cell.angle_beta   90.00
_cell.angle_gamma   90.00
#
_symmetry.space_group_name_H-M   'P 1'
#
loop_
_entity.id
_entity.type
_entity.pdbx_description
1 polymer ?
#
loop_
_entity_poly.entity_id
_entity_poly.type
_entity_poly.pdbx_seq_one_letter_code
_entity_poly.pdbx_strand_id
1 'polypeptide(L)'
;MTARSFQLRRMTIQMGAAAFLTACGGGDGPTPTPTPTPTPTPPPTPTPTPTPAYPGPVLPAGLTLIAGDTGSALRTDGLRQDARFEAIADAEIDSKGTLYVSDQKRDNTGGYYFFGYAIRSVGRDGTVRTVYTHPFDNNPGATLTPGDARVSIDARDQVFFTNLSQTHVLGQDGTATPLPFGQGGDRVVTSAAGISYRITYSTISRIEADGSVTLLAGAEITIPLASSDPAFSGPVDGPGRNARFKFIRPETVVLDPAGNLYLADASMIRKVTPQGVVSTLAGADDTAVARDGTGHAARFSDPTGMAYHGGQLLVIDNGVLRRVSLDGVVTTTPTRLPKARVLRADRDGTVYAVFPDHIATLGADGQLTLFAGKPNLSETSVDGIGAAARLRGPQWLTADPSGNLYAIEQQTLSHRSTGPYIDSGVNLRKIAPDGSVTTRFLAAGLPSGMAADKAGNVYVSTRWYTSVNPGAARAGRAIHKLSPDGQWTVFAGLDGGPDEKTDGTGAAARFSSPVILGFDKGGNLYVHDAGPVYRRITPEAVVTTVGTVPGYVGEVFDDAGNYYDTDTAHSTILKFTPADVKSIIAGTPDRAATVPGPLPGGVEHPKGLVRIGINSYAFISGNAIVRLALP
;
A
#
# COMPACT_ATOMS: atom_id res chain seq x y z
N MET A 1 -26.64 -16.50 -38.89
CA MET A 1 -26.85 -17.97 -39.00
C MET A 1 -27.41 -18.21 -40.39
N THR A 2 -26.90 -19.06 -41.29
CA THR A 2 -25.89 -20.15 -41.25
C THR A 2 -25.50 -20.46 -42.73
N ALA A 3 -24.43 -21.17 -43.12
CA ALA A 3 -23.14 -21.57 -42.53
C ALA A 3 -22.28 -22.30 -43.60
N ARG A 4 -20.98 -22.53 -43.35
CA ARG A 4 -20.08 -23.52 -44.04
C ARG A 4 -19.78 -23.19 -45.54
N SER A 5 -18.74 -23.71 -46.22
CA SER A 5 -17.58 -24.56 -45.85
C SER A 5 -16.46 -24.54 -46.92
N PHE A 6 -15.19 -24.54 -46.48
CA PHE A 6 -13.98 -25.18 -47.04
C PHE A 6 -13.50 -25.04 -48.52
N GLN A 7 -12.16 -25.15 -48.66
CA GLN A 7 -11.34 -25.41 -49.87
C GLN A 7 -10.96 -24.24 -50.81
N LEU A 8 -10.04 -24.55 -51.74
CA LEU A 8 -9.02 -23.64 -52.29
C LEU A 8 -9.28 -23.09 -53.73
N ARG A 9 -8.68 -21.91 -54.01
CA ARG A 9 -8.30 -21.31 -55.32
C ARG A 9 -9.35 -20.61 -56.23
N ARG A 10 -9.10 -19.30 -56.42
CA ARG A 10 -9.25 -18.43 -57.64
C ARG A 10 -10.66 -18.12 -58.22
N MET A 11 -10.73 -16.92 -58.82
CA MET A 11 -11.80 -16.28 -59.63
C MET A 11 -12.99 -15.64 -58.87
N THR A 12 -13.76 -14.64 -59.37
CA THR A 12 -13.52 -13.51 -60.33
C THR A 12 -14.73 -12.52 -60.32
N ILE A 13 -14.51 -11.22 -60.06
CA ILE A 13 -15.14 -9.97 -60.60
C ILE A 13 -16.71 -9.82 -60.80
N GLN A 14 -17.23 -8.62 -60.42
CA GLN A 14 -18.42 -7.84 -60.91
C GLN A 14 -19.86 -7.89 -60.30
N MET A 15 -20.33 -6.67 -59.91
CA MET A 15 -21.61 -5.93 -60.16
C MET A 15 -23.03 -6.57 -60.13
N GLY A 16 -24.00 -5.85 -59.53
CA GLY A 16 -25.47 -6.02 -59.62
C GLY A 16 -26.27 -4.98 -58.78
N ALA A 17 -27.58 -4.71 -59.03
CA ALA A 17 -28.34 -3.60 -58.39
C ALA A 17 -29.89 -3.78 -58.30
N ALA A 18 -30.58 -2.83 -57.59
CA ALA A 18 -32.06 -2.58 -57.46
C ALA A 18 -32.91 -3.61 -56.64
N ALA A 19 -34.08 -3.34 -56.02
CA ALA A 19 -34.84 -2.16 -55.48
C ALA A 19 -36.00 -2.70 -54.55
N PHE A 20 -37.14 -2.10 -54.13
CA PHE A 20 -37.87 -0.81 -54.31
C PHE A 20 -39.08 -0.69 -53.29
N LEU A 21 -39.49 0.53 -52.85
CA LEU A 21 -40.83 0.96 -52.32
C LEU A 21 -41.40 0.30 -51.01
N THR A 22 -42.38 0.83 -50.23
CA THR A 22 -43.33 2.02 -50.22
C THR A 22 -43.62 2.43 -48.73
N ALA A 23 -43.73 3.70 -48.30
CA ALA A 23 -44.89 4.65 -48.25
C ALA A 23 -46.12 4.23 -47.36
N CYS A 24 -46.91 5.07 -46.64
CA CYS A 24 -46.97 6.56 -46.46
C CYS A 24 -47.90 7.05 -45.29
N GLY A 25 -47.78 8.34 -44.86
CA GLY A 25 -48.84 9.17 -44.18
C GLY A 25 -48.84 9.29 -42.63
N GLY A 26 -49.30 10.38 -41.96
CA GLY A 26 -49.65 11.77 -42.38
C GLY A 26 -50.77 12.47 -41.56
N GLY A 27 -50.68 13.78 -41.22
CA GLY A 27 -51.81 14.63 -40.76
C GLY A 27 -51.54 15.75 -39.71
N ASP A 28 -52.13 16.95 -39.88
CA ASP A 28 -51.95 18.18 -39.07
C ASP A 28 -53.29 18.76 -38.48
N GLY A 29 -53.26 19.68 -37.49
CA GLY A 29 -54.45 20.46 -37.05
C GLY A 29 -54.23 21.51 -35.91
N PRO A 30 -55.09 22.56 -35.73
CA PRO A 30 -54.68 23.83 -35.08
C PRO A 30 -55.48 24.35 -33.84
N THR A 31 -55.12 25.56 -33.38
CA THR A 31 -55.43 26.27 -32.09
C THR A 31 -56.69 27.18 -32.04
N PRO A 32 -57.10 27.63 -30.82
CA PRO A 32 -57.67 28.98 -30.60
C PRO A 32 -57.02 29.78 -29.43
N THR A 33 -57.50 31.01 -29.14
CA THR A 33 -56.69 32.13 -28.58
C THR A 33 -57.24 32.76 -27.24
N PRO A 34 -56.98 34.03 -26.77
CA PRO A 34 -56.41 34.25 -25.41
C PRO A 34 -57.21 35.19 -24.45
N THR A 35 -56.61 35.57 -23.30
CA THR A 35 -56.97 36.76 -22.48
C THR A 35 -55.73 37.32 -21.72
N PRO A 36 -55.42 38.64 -21.73
CA PRO A 36 -54.19 39.22 -21.15
C PRO A 36 -54.39 40.27 -20.02
N THR A 37 -53.30 40.92 -19.58
CA THR A 37 -53.16 42.18 -18.78
C THR A 37 -52.71 41.99 -17.30
N PRO A 38 -51.82 42.83 -16.69
CA PRO A 38 -51.05 43.99 -17.16
C PRO A 38 -49.49 43.87 -17.12
N THR A 39 -48.79 44.94 -17.51
CA THR A 39 -47.34 45.06 -17.79
C THR A 39 -46.46 45.46 -16.59
N PRO A 40 -45.19 44.98 -16.47
CA PRO A 40 -44.20 45.45 -15.49
C PRO A 40 -43.29 46.62 -15.97
N THR A 41 -42.66 47.30 -15.00
CA THR A 41 -41.82 48.52 -15.09
C THR A 41 -40.48 48.32 -15.85
N PRO A 42 -39.93 49.33 -16.57
CA PRO A 42 -38.69 49.21 -17.36
C PRO A 42 -37.38 49.08 -16.55
N PRO A 43 -36.29 48.54 -17.17
CA PRO A 43 -35.01 48.27 -16.52
C PRO A 43 -34.00 49.46 -16.57
N PRO A 44 -33.00 49.49 -15.66
CA PRO A 44 -31.93 50.51 -15.64
C PRO A 44 -30.72 50.20 -16.55
N THR A 45 -29.97 51.26 -16.87
CA THR A 45 -28.80 51.30 -17.77
C THR A 45 -27.55 50.56 -17.21
N PRO A 46 -26.72 49.89 -18.04
CA PRO A 46 -25.55 49.13 -17.58
C PRO A 46 -24.38 49.97 -17.06
N THR A 47 -23.55 49.33 -16.22
CA THR A 47 -22.30 49.84 -15.62
C THR A 47 -21.09 49.13 -16.26
N PRO A 48 -19.92 49.78 -16.46
CA PRO A 48 -18.82 49.23 -17.26
C PRO A 48 -18.11 48.00 -16.66
N THR A 49 -17.64 47.12 -17.56
CA THR A 49 -17.01 45.83 -17.26
C THR A 49 -15.51 45.96 -16.95
N PRO A 50 -14.99 45.32 -15.88
CA PRO A 50 -13.55 45.18 -15.67
C PRO A 50 -12.95 44.03 -16.51
N THR A 51 -11.75 44.25 -17.07
CA THR A 51 -11.00 43.27 -17.88
C THR A 51 -10.53 42.06 -17.02
N PRO A 52 -10.63 40.81 -17.52
CA PRO A 52 -10.34 39.62 -16.71
C PRO A 52 -8.84 39.37 -16.47
N ALA A 53 -8.54 38.67 -15.37
CA ALA A 53 -7.19 38.25 -15.02
C ALA A 53 -6.78 36.94 -15.73
N TYR A 54 -5.66 37.01 -16.44
CA TYR A 54 -4.77 35.94 -16.91
C TYR A 54 -5.34 34.49 -16.97
N PRO A 55 -5.80 34.00 -18.15
CA PRO A 55 -5.96 32.57 -18.37
C PRO A 55 -4.57 31.92 -18.49
N GLY A 56 -4.22 31.07 -17.53
CA GLY A 56 -3.11 30.14 -17.68
C GLY A 56 -3.37 29.12 -18.82
N PRO A 57 -2.34 28.39 -19.28
CA PRO A 57 -2.52 27.38 -20.33
C PRO A 57 -3.60 26.37 -19.93
N VAL A 58 -4.56 26.15 -20.84
CA VAL A 58 -5.63 25.16 -20.67
C VAL A 58 -5.00 23.77 -20.73
N LEU A 59 -4.68 23.22 -19.56
CA LEU A 59 -4.21 21.85 -19.41
C LEU A 59 -5.34 20.88 -19.79
N PRO A 60 -5.04 19.76 -20.45
CA PRO A 60 -6.05 18.80 -20.91
C PRO A 60 -6.83 18.21 -19.74
N ALA A 61 -8.12 17.96 -19.96
CA ALA A 61 -8.99 17.31 -18.98
C ALA A 61 -8.48 15.90 -18.63
N GLY A 62 -8.44 15.59 -17.34
CA GLY A 62 -7.77 14.40 -16.82
C GLY A 62 -7.30 14.54 -15.37
N LEU A 63 -6.57 13.53 -14.92
CA LEU A 63 -5.88 13.47 -13.65
C LEU A 63 -4.38 13.73 -13.84
N THR A 64 -3.80 14.66 -13.07
CA THR A 64 -2.37 14.99 -13.12
C THR A 64 -1.79 15.01 -11.70
N LEU A 65 -0.66 14.34 -11.48
CA LEU A 65 0.05 14.39 -10.20
C LEU A 65 0.56 15.81 -9.92
N ILE A 66 0.19 16.39 -8.77
CA ILE A 66 0.77 17.65 -8.28
C ILE A 66 2.00 17.35 -7.41
N ALA A 67 1.84 16.44 -6.44
CA ALA A 67 2.85 16.16 -5.43
C ALA A 67 2.66 14.78 -4.78
N GLY A 68 3.73 14.21 -4.22
CA GLY A 68 3.68 12.91 -3.56
C GLY A 68 3.82 11.76 -4.56
N ASP A 69 3.49 10.55 -4.12
CA ASP A 69 3.64 9.33 -4.91
C ASP A 69 2.26 8.75 -5.26
N THR A 70 2.04 8.46 -6.54
CA THR A 70 0.89 7.63 -6.98
C THR A 70 0.98 6.19 -6.48
N GLY A 71 2.14 5.83 -5.91
CA GLY A 71 2.35 4.66 -5.10
C GLY A 71 1.45 4.58 -3.87
N SER A 72 0.35 3.87 -4.04
CA SER A 72 -0.34 3.16 -2.98
C SER A 72 0.64 2.42 -2.07
N ALA A 73 0.40 2.45 -0.76
CA ALA A 73 0.93 1.43 0.14
C ALA A 73 0.22 0.08 -0.10
N LEU A 74 -1.02 0.15 -0.60
CA LEU A 74 -1.77 -1.01 -1.08
C LEU A 74 -1.07 -1.70 -2.25
N ARG A 75 -1.30 -3.00 -2.36
CA ARG A 75 -0.79 -3.82 -3.45
C ARG A 75 -1.40 -3.44 -4.79
N THR A 76 -0.58 -3.18 -5.80
CA THR A 76 -1.02 -2.75 -7.13
C THR A 76 -0.36 -3.56 -8.23
N ASP A 77 -1.19 -4.15 -9.10
CA ASP A 77 -0.78 -4.82 -10.34
C ASP A 77 -0.27 -3.77 -11.35
N GLY A 78 0.85 -4.05 -12.02
CA GLY A 78 1.52 -3.07 -12.87
C GLY A 78 2.83 -3.58 -13.46
N LEU A 79 3.56 -2.72 -14.17
CA LEU A 79 4.83 -3.06 -14.82
C LEU A 79 6.01 -2.44 -14.04
N ARG A 80 6.99 -3.27 -13.67
CA ARG A 80 8.25 -2.85 -13.02
C ARG A 80 8.02 -1.93 -11.82
N GLN A 81 8.46 -0.68 -11.93
CA GLN A 81 8.38 0.36 -10.89
C GLN A 81 6.97 0.92 -10.66
N ASP A 82 5.99 0.56 -11.49
CA ASP A 82 4.59 1.00 -11.37
C ASP A 82 3.73 0.00 -10.58
N ALA A 83 4.19 -1.23 -10.43
CA ALA A 83 3.62 -2.18 -9.48
C ALA A 83 3.93 -1.79 -8.02
N ARG A 84 3.11 -2.24 -7.08
CA ARG A 84 3.33 -2.05 -5.63
C ARG A 84 3.14 -3.35 -4.87
N PHE A 85 4.05 -3.59 -3.94
CA PHE A 85 3.95 -4.62 -2.90
C PHE A 85 3.90 -3.93 -1.54
N GLU A 86 3.12 -4.46 -0.61
CA GLU A 86 2.77 -3.83 0.66
C GLU A 86 3.61 -4.38 1.82
N ALA A 87 3.85 -5.69 1.77
CA ALA A 87 4.83 -6.39 2.60
C ALA A 87 5.14 -7.77 1.98
N ILE A 88 6.09 -7.83 1.05
CA ILE A 88 6.61 -9.12 0.56
C ILE A 88 7.23 -9.89 1.74
N ALA A 89 6.75 -11.11 1.92
CA ALA A 89 7.12 -11.97 3.04
C ALA A 89 8.04 -13.14 2.63
N ASP A 90 7.80 -13.71 1.46
CA ASP A 90 8.52 -14.83 0.84
C ASP A 90 8.36 -14.75 -0.70
N ALA A 91 9.19 -15.52 -1.41
CA ALA A 91 9.18 -15.62 -2.86
C ALA A 91 9.70 -16.98 -3.33
N GLU A 92 9.20 -17.46 -4.46
CA GLU A 92 9.75 -18.59 -5.23
C GLU A 92 9.77 -18.27 -6.73
N ILE A 93 10.48 -19.07 -7.53
CA ILE A 93 10.60 -18.89 -8.98
C ILE A 93 10.23 -20.18 -9.72
N ASP A 94 9.39 -20.08 -10.75
CA ASP A 94 8.98 -21.22 -11.58
C ASP A 94 10.04 -21.58 -12.64
N SER A 95 9.83 -22.70 -13.33
CA SER A 95 10.74 -23.23 -14.36
C SER A 95 10.96 -22.30 -15.57
N LYS A 96 10.14 -21.24 -15.68
CA LYS A 96 10.10 -20.25 -16.76
C LYS A 96 10.62 -18.87 -16.32
N GLY A 97 11.04 -18.73 -15.05
CA GLY A 97 11.50 -17.47 -14.48
C GLY A 97 10.40 -16.52 -14.02
N THR A 98 9.18 -17.02 -13.77
CA THR A 98 8.12 -16.25 -13.12
C THR A 98 8.32 -16.32 -11.61
N LEU A 99 8.48 -15.18 -10.94
CA LEU A 99 8.51 -15.15 -9.48
C LEU A 99 7.08 -15.17 -8.94
N TYR A 100 6.80 -16.02 -7.94
CA TYR A 100 5.56 -15.98 -7.17
C TYR A 100 5.90 -15.49 -5.77
N VAL A 101 5.36 -14.34 -5.38
CA VAL A 101 5.64 -13.69 -4.10
C VAL A 101 4.39 -13.61 -3.24
N SER A 102 4.56 -13.84 -1.93
CA SER A 102 3.51 -13.64 -0.94
C SER A 102 3.56 -12.20 -0.42
N ASP A 103 2.47 -11.46 -0.57
CA ASP A 103 2.37 -10.04 -0.23
C ASP A 103 1.31 -9.85 0.88
N GLN A 104 1.71 -9.35 2.04
CA GLN A 104 0.87 -9.20 3.25
C GLN A 104 0.19 -7.83 3.32
N LYS A 105 -0.90 -7.71 4.09
CA LYS A 105 -1.66 -6.46 4.24
C LYS A 105 -1.21 -5.71 5.49
N ARG A 106 -1.04 -4.40 5.34
CA ARG A 106 -0.99 -3.44 6.44
C ARG A 106 -2.34 -2.77 6.60
N ASP A 107 -2.58 -2.22 7.78
CA ASP A 107 -3.69 -1.29 7.95
C ASP A 107 -3.31 0.14 7.55
N ASN A 108 -4.33 0.99 7.49
CA ASN A 108 -4.23 2.42 7.19
C ASN A 108 -3.49 3.24 8.28
N THR A 109 -2.97 2.60 9.34
CA THR A 109 -2.14 3.19 10.40
C THR A 109 -0.67 2.72 10.35
N GLY A 110 -0.35 1.73 9.51
CA GLY A 110 1.00 1.15 9.34
C GLY A 110 1.25 -0.16 10.10
N GLY A 111 0.26 -0.63 10.87
CA GLY A 111 0.30 -1.93 11.55
C GLY A 111 0.14 -3.11 10.58
N TYR A 112 0.59 -4.29 10.99
CA TYR A 112 0.43 -5.54 10.24
C TYR A 112 -0.83 -6.25 10.71
N TYR A 113 -1.74 -6.62 9.78
CA TYR A 113 -2.89 -7.46 10.11
C TYR A 113 -2.67 -8.89 9.57
N PHE A 114 -2.77 -9.86 10.48
CA PHE A 114 -2.41 -11.27 10.24
C PHE A 114 -3.40 -12.04 9.32
N PHE A 115 -4.42 -11.38 8.76
CA PHE A 115 -5.60 -12.00 8.14
C PHE A 115 -5.84 -11.61 6.67
N GLY A 116 -4.85 -11.04 5.99
CA GLY A 116 -4.96 -10.74 4.56
C GLY A 116 -3.64 -10.76 3.83
N TYR A 117 -3.44 -11.73 2.93
CA TYR A 117 -2.30 -11.81 2.03
C TYR A 117 -2.78 -12.12 0.59
N ALA A 118 -1.89 -11.92 -0.38
CA ALA A 118 -2.07 -12.30 -1.78
C ALA A 118 -0.86 -13.08 -2.26
N ILE A 119 -1.05 -13.96 -3.24
CA ILE A 119 0.05 -14.46 -4.07
C ILE A 119 0.06 -13.64 -5.36
N ARG A 120 1.24 -13.14 -5.72
CA ARG A 120 1.48 -12.31 -6.90
C ARG A 120 2.50 -12.96 -7.81
N SER A 121 2.16 -13.13 -9.08
CA SER A 121 3.12 -13.53 -10.12
C SER A 121 3.85 -12.29 -10.66
N VAL A 122 5.16 -12.36 -10.85
CA VAL A 122 6.00 -11.34 -11.47
C VAL A 122 6.71 -11.95 -12.67
N GLY A 123 6.33 -11.50 -13.87
CA GLY A 123 6.94 -11.93 -15.13
C GLY A 123 8.35 -11.37 -15.33
N ARG A 124 9.12 -11.99 -16.25
CA ARG A 124 10.48 -11.58 -16.63
C ARG A 124 10.59 -10.16 -17.21
N ASP A 125 9.49 -9.62 -17.71
CA ASP A 125 9.35 -8.22 -18.14
C ASP A 125 9.22 -7.24 -16.96
N GLY A 126 8.90 -7.74 -15.76
CA GLY A 126 8.56 -7.00 -14.56
C GLY A 126 7.05 -6.83 -14.34
N THR A 127 6.18 -7.47 -15.13
CA THR A 127 4.72 -7.38 -14.96
C THR A 127 4.29 -8.14 -13.71
N VAL A 128 3.78 -7.43 -12.72
CA VAL A 128 3.19 -7.98 -11.48
C VAL A 128 1.69 -8.15 -11.67
N ARG A 129 1.16 -9.33 -11.36
CA ARG A 129 -0.27 -9.65 -11.32
C ARG A 129 -0.66 -10.35 -10.04
N THR A 130 -1.85 -10.06 -9.51
CA THR A 130 -2.46 -10.84 -8.44
C THR A 130 -2.99 -12.16 -9.01
N VAL A 131 -2.56 -13.28 -8.44
CA VAL A 131 -3.01 -14.63 -8.82
C VAL A 131 -3.82 -15.32 -7.72
N TYR A 132 -3.72 -14.86 -6.48
CA TYR A 132 -4.59 -15.27 -5.37
C TYR A 132 -4.76 -14.11 -4.39
N THR A 133 -5.94 -13.98 -3.79
CA THR A 133 -6.22 -13.08 -2.66
C THR A 133 -6.98 -13.86 -1.59
N HIS A 134 -6.45 -13.92 -0.36
CA HIS A 134 -7.19 -14.52 0.75
C HIS A 134 -8.37 -13.61 1.14
N PRO A 135 -9.60 -14.14 1.34
CA PRO A 135 -10.72 -13.35 1.87
C PRO A 135 -10.41 -12.84 3.29
N PHE A 136 -10.99 -11.72 3.67
CA PHE A 136 -10.61 -11.03 4.92
C PHE A 136 -11.48 -11.50 6.09
N ASP A 137 -10.99 -12.46 6.87
CA ASP A 137 -11.69 -12.99 8.03
C ASP A 137 -11.56 -12.03 9.24
N ASN A 138 -12.67 -11.36 9.57
CA ASN A 138 -12.75 -10.35 10.63
C ASN A 138 -12.77 -10.95 12.05
N ASN A 139 -11.83 -11.84 12.39
CA ASN A 139 -11.77 -12.50 13.70
C ASN A 139 -10.63 -11.94 14.59
N PRO A 140 -10.88 -10.92 15.43
CA PRO A 140 -9.85 -10.30 16.27
C PRO A 140 -9.36 -11.18 17.44
N GLY A 141 -9.90 -12.39 17.63
CA GLY A 141 -9.53 -13.28 18.73
C GLY A 141 -8.36 -14.24 18.46
N ALA A 142 -7.87 -14.33 17.23
CA ALA A 142 -6.85 -15.32 16.85
C ALA A 142 -5.41 -14.81 17.08
N THR A 143 -4.91 -14.96 18.31
CA THR A 143 -3.52 -14.65 18.68
C THR A 143 -2.54 -15.71 18.12
N LEU A 144 -2.31 -15.66 16.81
CA LEU A 144 -1.37 -16.56 16.11
C LEU A 144 -0.01 -15.89 15.91
N THR A 145 1.05 -16.68 15.97
CA THR A 145 2.44 -16.26 15.69
C THR A 145 2.62 -15.83 14.22
N PRO A 146 3.72 -15.12 13.86
CA PRO A 146 3.96 -14.63 12.50
C PRO A 146 4.11 -15.73 11.43
N GLY A 147 2.99 -16.31 11.01
CA GLY A 147 2.87 -17.14 9.83
C GLY A 147 2.89 -16.27 8.59
N ASP A 148 4.08 -15.82 8.20
CA ASP A 148 4.31 -15.36 6.83
C ASP A 148 3.76 -16.43 5.87
N ALA A 149 2.94 -16.03 4.89
CA ALA A 149 2.41 -16.99 3.92
C ALA A 149 3.54 -17.52 3.01
N ARG A 150 4.15 -18.66 3.37
CA ARG A 150 5.30 -19.22 2.62
C ARG A 150 4.84 -19.67 1.24
N VAL A 151 5.66 -19.41 0.23
CA VAL A 151 5.43 -19.85 -1.16
C VAL A 151 6.31 -21.06 -1.43
N SER A 152 5.83 -21.98 -2.26
CA SER A 152 6.55 -23.17 -2.69
C SER A 152 6.10 -23.55 -4.11
N ILE A 153 6.98 -24.15 -4.91
CA ILE A 153 6.69 -24.53 -6.30
C ILE A 153 7.25 -25.94 -6.55
N ASP A 154 6.51 -26.79 -7.27
CA ASP A 154 7.00 -28.12 -7.66
C ASP A 154 7.73 -28.14 -9.00
N ALA A 155 8.26 -29.31 -9.38
CA ALA A 155 8.95 -29.50 -10.66
C ALA A 155 8.03 -29.40 -11.91
N ARG A 156 6.72 -29.14 -11.73
CA ARG A 156 5.69 -29.00 -12.78
C ARG A 156 5.16 -27.56 -12.89
N ASP A 157 5.74 -26.62 -12.15
CA ASP A 157 5.25 -25.24 -11.95
C ASP A 157 3.88 -25.14 -11.27
N GLN A 158 3.47 -26.17 -10.50
CA GLN A 158 2.35 -26.02 -9.59
C GLN A 158 2.78 -25.17 -8.41
N VAL A 159 2.04 -24.09 -8.14
CA VAL A 159 2.30 -23.16 -7.04
C VAL A 159 1.54 -23.63 -5.80
N PHE A 160 2.22 -23.60 -4.67
CA PHE A 160 1.72 -23.96 -3.36
C PHE A 160 1.95 -22.80 -2.39
N PHE A 161 1.06 -22.59 -1.43
CA PHE A 161 1.29 -21.65 -0.33
C PHE A 161 0.79 -22.20 0.99
N THR A 162 1.40 -21.79 2.11
CA THR A 162 0.99 -22.18 3.46
C THR A 162 0.48 -20.97 4.25
N ASN A 163 -0.75 -21.00 4.75
CA ASN A 163 -1.38 -19.94 5.54
C ASN A 163 -2.09 -20.54 6.77
N LEU A 164 -2.05 -19.85 7.92
CA LEU A 164 -2.82 -20.21 9.13
C LEU A 164 -2.78 -21.72 9.46
N SER A 165 -1.59 -22.33 9.30
CA SER A 165 -1.32 -23.77 9.49
C SER A 165 -1.84 -24.75 8.43
N GLN A 166 -2.27 -24.31 7.23
CA GLN A 166 -2.65 -25.21 6.13
C GLN A 166 -1.93 -24.88 4.81
N THR A 167 -1.44 -25.90 4.10
CA THR A 167 -0.90 -25.74 2.74
C THR A 167 -2.02 -25.89 1.70
N HIS A 168 -1.97 -25.06 0.67
CA HIS A 168 -2.91 -25.04 -0.46
C HIS A 168 -2.16 -25.15 -1.79
N VAL A 169 -2.79 -25.80 -2.77
CA VAL A 169 -2.45 -25.73 -4.20
C VAL A 169 -3.17 -24.54 -4.82
N LEU A 170 -2.46 -23.73 -5.59
CA LEU A 170 -3.03 -22.65 -6.39
C LEU A 170 -3.31 -23.12 -7.83
N GLY A 171 -4.58 -23.07 -8.24
CA GLY A 171 -5.05 -23.32 -9.60
C GLY A 171 -4.72 -22.16 -10.55
N GLN A 172 -4.69 -22.45 -11.86
CA GLN A 172 -4.42 -21.43 -12.90
C GLN A 172 -5.54 -20.39 -13.05
N ASP A 173 -6.72 -20.69 -12.49
CA ASP A 173 -7.89 -19.81 -12.38
C ASP A 173 -7.88 -18.96 -11.08
N GLY A 174 -6.86 -19.10 -10.25
CA GLY A 174 -6.75 -18.43 -8.95
C GLY A 174 -7.47 -19.13 -7.80
N THR A 175 -8.02 -20.34 -8.01
CA THR A 175 -8.63 -21.12 -6.92
C THR A 175 -7.55 -21.69 -5.98
N ALA A 176 -7.84 -21.74 -4.68
CA ALA A 176 -6.97 -22.38 -3.69
C ALA A 176 -7.61 -23.68 -3.19
N THR A 177 -6.94 -24.81 -3.43
CA THR A 177 -7.38 -26.13 -2.97
C THR A 177 -6.54 -26.57 -1.77
N PRO A 178 -7.12 -26.76 -0.57
CA PRO A 178 -6.38 -27.19 0.61
C PRO A 178 -5.81 -28.61 0.45
N LEU A 179 -4.62 -28.83 1.01
CA LEU A 179 -4.00 -30.15 1.14
C LEU A 179 -4.31 -30.77 2.52
N PRO A 180 -4.25 -32.11 2.65
CA PRO A 180 -4.64 -32.82 3.88
C PRO A 180 -3.61 -32.74 5.02
N PHE A 181 -2.47 -32.09 4.81
CA PHE A 181 -1.44 -31.87 5.83
C PHE A 181 -1.28 -30.38 6.13
N GLY A 182 -1.07 -30.07 7.42
CA GLY A 182 -0.87 -28.70 7.85
C GLY A 182 -0.71 -28.57 9.36
N GLN A 183 0.48 -28.14 9.78
CA GLN A 183 0.71 -27.36 11.01
C GLN A 183 1.75 -26.27 10.69
N GLY A 184 1.81 -25.20 11.49
CA GLY A 184 2.48 -23.95 11.10
C GLY A 184 4.01 -24.02 10.98
N GLY A 185 4.58 -23.22 10.07
CA GLY A 185 6.02 -23.05 9.87
C GLY A 185 6.62 -23.86 8.70
N ASP A 186 5.85 -24.76 8.09
CA ASP A 186 6.30 -25.62 7.00
C ASP A 186 6.63 -24.86 5.71
N ARG A 187 7.79 -25.14 5.10
CA ARG A 187 8.05 -24.88 3.67
C ARG A 187 8.15 -26.21 2.92
N VAL A 188 7.50 -26.29 1.76
CA VAL A 188 7.68 -27.39 0.81
C VAL A 188 8.72 -26.98 -0.24
N VAL A 189 9.62 -27.88 -0.64
CA VAL A 189 10.52 -27.66 -1.79
C VAL A 189 10.59 -28.92 -2.63
N THR A 190 10.77 -28.78 -3.94
CA THR A 190 10.82 -29.94 -4.86
C THR A 190 12.11 -29.93 -5.68
N SER A 191 12.81 -31.05 -5.68
CA SER A 191 14.01 -31.27 -6.50
C SER A 191 13.70 -31.31 -8.00
N ALA A 192 14.71 -31.10 -8.84
CA ALA A 192 14.58 -31.24 -10.30
C ALA A 192 14.14 -32.66 -10.75
N ALA A 193 14.29 -33.67 -9.88
CA ALA A 193 13.81 -35.03 -10.10
C ALA A 193 12.34 -35.26 -9.67
N GLY A 194 11.63 -34.21 -9.22
CA GLY A 194 10.24 -34.31 -8.78
C GLY A 194 10.04 -34.84 -7.35
N ILE A 195 11.11 -35.08 -6.59
CA ILE A 195 11.02 -35.45 -5.17
C ILE A 195 10.75 -34.19 -4.34
N SER A 196 9.61 -34.16 -3.66
CA SER A 196 9.20 -33.06 -2.76
C SER A 196 9.57 -33.35 -1.30
N TYR A 197 9.93 -32.30 -0.56
CA TYR A 197 10.29 -32.35 0.86
C TYR A 197 9.50 -31.32 1.65
N ARG A 198 9.03 -31.69 2.84
CA ARG A 198 8.49 -30.82 3.89
C ARG A 198 9.63 -30.47 4.86
N ILE A 199 9.90 -29.18 5.06
CA ILE A 199 10.90 -28.68 6.02
C ILE A 199 10.17 -27.93 7.13
N THR A 200 10.45 -28.33 8.37
CA THR A 200 10.02 -27.67 9.62
C THR A 200 11.24 -27.00 10.29
N TYR A 201 11.06 -26.38 11.46
CA TYR A 201 12.19 -25.84 12.24
C TYR A 201 13.20 -26.90 12.76
N SER A 202 12.86 -28.19 12.74
CA SER A 202 13.67 -29.28 13.34
C SER A 202 13.75 -30.58 12.52
N THR A 203 12.95 -30.72 11.46
CA THR A 203 12.91 -31.93 10.63
C THR A 203 12.85 -31.63 9.15
N ILE A 204 13.41 -32.53 8.35
CA ILE A 204 13.13 -32.66 6.93
C ILE A 204 12.42 -33.98 6.72
N SER A 205 11.27 -33.96 6.06
CA SER A 205 10.54 -35.17 5.66
C SER A 205 10.35 -35.17 4.14
N ARG A 206 10.39 -36.34 3.51
CA ARG A 206 10.00 -36.50 2.11
C ARG A 206 8.46 -36.60 2.03
N ILE A 207 7.89 -36.05 0.97
CA ILE A 207 6.47 -36.19 0.63
C ILE A 207 6.40 -37.24 -0.48
N GLU A 208 5.63 -38.29 -0.27
CA GLU A 208 5.45 -39.38 -1.23
C GLU A 208 4.30 -39.10 -2.21
N ALA A 209 4.22 -39.90 -3.27
CA ALA A 209 3.26 -39.68 -4.37
C ALA A 209 1.78 -39.85 -3.99
N ASP A 210 1.50 -40.45 -2.83
CA ASP A 210 0.16 -40.57 -2.23
C ASP A 210 -0.17 -39.44 -1.24
N GLY A 211 0.76 -38.49 -1.03
CA GLY A 211 0.64 -37.42 -0.05
C GLY A 211 1.03 -37.81 1.38
N SER A 212 1.50 -39.05 1.61
CA SER A 212 2.09 -39.44 2.89
C SER A 212 3.46 -38.77 3.11
N VAL A 213 3.87 -38.65 4.36
CA VAL A 213 5.07 -37.90 4.77
C VAL A 213 6.02 -38.82 5.54
N THR A 214 7.24 -39.00 5.03
CA THR A 214 8.25 -39.91 5.58
C THR A 214 9.43 -39.11 6.16
N LEU A 215 9.71 -39.26 7.46
CA LEU A 215 10.78 -38.49 8.14
C LEU A 215 12.16 -38.87 7.58
N LEU A 216 12.81 -37.91 6.90
CA LEU A 216 14.07 -38.11 6.18
C LEU A 216 15.29 -37.77 7.06
N ALA A 217 15.23 -36.68 7.83
CA ALA A 217 16.31 -36.24 8.72
C ALA A 217 15.80 -35.39 9.90
N GLY A 218 16.49 -35.46 11.04
CA GLY A 218 16.11 -34.77 12.28
C GLY A 218 15.10 -35.54 13.12
N ALA A 219 14.54 -34.88 14.14
CA ALA A 219 13.51 -35.41 15.04
C ALA A 219 12.51 -34.31 15.41
N GLU A 220 11.23 -34.65 15.55
CA GLU A 220 10.19 -33.67 15.89
C GLU A 220 10.29 -33.22 17.36
N ILE A 221 10.29 -31.90 17.59
CA ILE A 221 10.27 -31.33 18.94
C ILE A 221 8.85 -31.44 19.52
N THR A 222 8.71 -32.18 20.63
CA THR A 222 7.43 -32.30 21.33
C THR A 222 7.32 -31.22 22.42
N ILE A 223 6.40 -30.27 22.22
CA ILE A 223 6.07 -29.20 23.17
C ILE A 223 5.14 -29.82 24.25
N PRO A 224 5.27 -29.52 25.56
CA PRO A 224 5.97 -28.40 26.20
C PRO A 224 7.47 -28.59 26.43
N LEU A 225 8.20 -27.48 26.27
CA LEU A 225 9.66 -27.40 26.40
C LEU A 225 10.12 -27.54 27.86
N ALA A 226 10.86 -28.60 28.16
CA ALA A 226 11.71 -28.68 29.35
C ALA A 226 13.16 -28.35 28.96
N SER A 227 13.88 -27.61 29.82
CA SER A 227 15.27 -27.18 29.57
C SER A 227 16.32 -28.31 29.58
N SER A 228 15.88 -29.56 29.72
CA SER A 228 16.69 -30.78 29.70
C SER A 228 16.37 -31.71 28.51
N ASP A 229 15.54 -31.28 27.55
CA ASP A 229 15.25 -32.07 26.35
C ASP A 229 16.50 -32.21 25.46
N PRO A 230 16.95 -33.44 25.11
CA PRO A 230 18.07 -33.64 24.19
C PRO A 230 17.84 -33.06 22.79
N ALA A 231 16.62 -32.71 22.39
CA ALA A 231 16.36 -31.92 21.17
C ALA A 231 16.98 -30.50 21.21
N PHE A 232 17.28 -29.97 22.40
CA PHE A 232 18.03 -28.72 22.59
C PHE A 232 19.54 -28.92 22.77
N SER A 233 20.04 -30.18 22.79
CA SER A 233 21.46 -30.44 22.63
C SER A 233 21.86 -30.17 21.17
N GLY A 234 22.95 -29.41 20.98
CA GLY A 234 23.33 -28.77 19.72
C GLY A 234 23.40 -29.67 18.48
N PRO A 235 23.52 -29.08 17.28
CA PRO A 235 23.35 -29.78 16.01
C PRO A 235 24.34 -30.94 15.87
N VAL A 236 23.88 -32.03 15.27
CA VAL A 236 24.67 -33.24 15.02
C VAL A 236 24.52 -33.66 13.58
N ASP A 237 25.66 -33.96 12.95
CA ASP A 237 25.76 -34.55 11.62
C ASP A 237 25.61 -36.08 11.69
N GLY A 238 25.10 -36.69 10.62
CA GLY A 238 24.84 -38.13 10.57
C GLY A 238 23.64 -38.51 9.69
N PRO A 239 23.27 -39.80 9.65
CA PRO A 239 22.15 -40.29 8.86
C PRO A 239 20.80 -40.13 9.58
N GLY A 240 19.84 -39.50 8.91
CA GLY A 240 18.42 -39.54 9.26
C GLY A 240 18.10 -39.01 10.66
N ARG A 241 17.45 -39.86 11.47
CA ARG A 241 17.05 -39.54 12.86
C ARG A 241 18.23 -39.41 13.83
N ASN A 242 19.44 -39.81 13.43
CA ASN A 242 20.65 -39.62 14.25
C ASN A 242 21.22 -38.20 14.11
N ALA A 243 20.90 -37.51 13.01
CA ALA A 243 21.20 -36.10 12.86
C ALA A 243 20.24 -35.23 13.68
N ARG A 244 20.71 -34.07 14.11
CA ARG A 244 19.88 -33.03 14.75
C ARG A 244 20.13 -31.67 14.12
N PHE A 245 19.07 -30.88 14.06
CA PHE A 245 19.10 -29.45 13.76
C PHE A 245 18.78 -28.67 15.04
N LYS A 246 19.28 -27.45 15.16
CA LYS A 246 19.05 -26.57 16.31
C LYS A 246 17.87 -25.65 16.07
N PHE A 247 17.85 -25.01 14.89
CA PHE A 247 16.75 -24.19 14.40
C PHE A 247 16.93 -23.97 12.89
N ILE A 248 16.33 -24.84 12.06
CA ILE A 248 16.27 -24.63 10.61
C ILE A 248 15.50 -23.34 10.33
N ARG A 249 16.00 -22.52 9.41
CA ARG A 249 15.26 -21.38 8.84
C ARG A 249 14.68 -21.76 7.49
N PRO A 250 13.37 -22.09 7.37
CA PRO A 250 12.79 -22.64 6.15
C PRO A 250 13.01 -21.77 4.90
N GLU A 251 13.08 -20.44 5.07
CA GLU A 251 13.29 -19.42 4.04
C GLU A 251 14.65 -19.56 3.31
N THR A 252 15.61 -20.17 4.00
CA THR A 252 17.00 -20.39 3.56
C THR A 252 17.22 -21.73 2.86
N VAL A 253 16.20 -22.59 2.76
CA VAL A 253 16.33 -23.89 2.08
C VAL A 253 16.50 -23.68 0.57
N VAL A 254 17.49 -24.34 -0.03
CA VAL A 254 17.73 -24.41 -1.48
C VAL A 254 18.16 -25.81 -1.90
N LEU A 255 18.12 -26.09 -3.19
CA LEU A 255 18.51 -27.37 -3.80
C LEU A 255 19.63 -27.15 -4.82
N ASP A 256 20.60 -28.07 -4.90
CA ASP A 256 21.49 -28.18 -6.06
C ASP A 256 20.88 -29.09 -7.15
N PRO A 257 21.42 -29.08 -8.40
CA PRO A 257 20.93 -29.94 -9.48
C PRO A 257 21.03 -31.45 -9.23
N ALA A 258 21.80 -31.89 -8.23
CA ALA A 258 21.87 -33.29 -7.81
C ALA A 258 20.84 -33.63 -6.70
N GLY A 259 20.02 -32.66 -6.28
CA GLY A 259 18.96 -32.83 -5.29
C GLY A 259 19.43 -32.76 -3.84
N ASN A 260 20.66 -32.33 -3.56
CA ASN A 260 21.07 -32.06 -2.18
C ASN A 260 20.39 -30.77 -1.70
N LEU A 261 19.83 -30.81 -0.49
CA LEU A 261 19.32 -29.65 0.22
C LEU A 261 20.48 -28.91 0.90
N TYR A 262 20.45 -27.58 0.86
CA TYR A 262 21.29 -26.72 1.70
C TYR A 262 20.37 -25.77 2.46
N LEU A 263 20.67 -25.55 3.74
CA LEU A 263 19.84 -24.72 4.62
C LEU A 263 20.70 -24.04 5.68
N ALA A 264 20.19 -22.94 6.25
CA ALA A 264 20.70 -22.38 7.49
C ALA A 264 20.04 -23.06 8.70
N ASP A 265 20.88 -23.46 9.65
CA ASP A 265 20.52 -24.02 10.94
C ASP A 265 21.21 -23.19 12.02
N ALA A 266 20.46 -22.31 12.69
CA ALA A 266 21.00 -21.21 13.49
C ALA A 266 22.14 -20.44 12.74
N SER A 267 23.40 -20.61 13.16
CA SER A 267 24.60 -19.95 12.60
C SER A 267 25.45 -20.84 11.69
N MET A 268 24.90 -21.96 11.21
CA MET A 268 25.58 -22.92 10.33
C MET A 268 24.85 -23.12 9.00
N ILE A 269 25.59 -23.45 7.95
CA ILE A 269 25.04 -23.97 6.71
C ILE A 269 25.14 -25.50 6.76
N ARG A 270 24.01 -26.20 6.75
CA ARG A 270 23.95 -27.67 6.69
C ARG A 270 23.66 -28.09 5.25
N LYS A 271 24.29 -29.19 4.82
CA LYS A 271 23.95 -29.95 3.60
C LYS A 271 23.21 -31.22 4.01
N VAL A 272 22.17 -31.58 3.26
CA VAL A 272 21.44 -32.84 3.44
C VAL A 272 21.29 -33.53 2.08
N THR A 273 21.71 -34.79 2.01
CA THR A 273 21.60 -35.63 0.81
C THR A 273 20.17 -36.16 0.62
N PRO A 274 19.77 -36.58 -0.59
CA PRO A 274 18.50 -37.29 -0.82
C PRO A 274 18.30 -38.56 0.03
N GLN A 275 19.38 -39.11 0.59
CA GLN A 275 19.39 -40.27 1.49
C GLN A 275 19.30 -39.88 2.98
N GLY A 276 19.10 -38.61 3.30
CA GLY A 276 18.95 -38.12 4.68
C GLY A 276 20.25 -38.01 5.47
N VAL A 277 21.42 -38.14 4.83
CA VAL A 277 22.72 -37.86 5.48
C VAL A 277 22.89 -36.35 5.59
N VAL A 278 22.99 -35.84 6.81
CA VAL A 278 23.22 -34.44 7.18
C VAL A 278 24.70 -34.22 7.48
N SER A 279 25.28 -33.15 6.95
CA SER A 279 26.65 -32.72 7.20
C SER A 279 26.75 -31.19 7.28
N THR A 280 27.59 -30.65 8.16
CA THR A 280 27.82 -29.20 8.25
C THR A 280 28.78 -28.77 7.15
N LEU A 281 28.32 -27.89 6.25
CA LEU A 281 29.12 -27.35 5.15
C LEU A 281 30.03 -26.21 5.63
N ALA A 282 29.50 -25.30 6.45
CA ALA A 282 30.24 -24.15 6.98
C ALA A 282 29.59 -23.61 8.27
N GLY A 283 30.40 -22.94 9.10
CA GLY A 283 29.96 -22.36 10.37
C GLY A 283 30.14 -23.30 11.57
N ALA A 284 29.74 -22.84 12.75
CA ALA A 284 29.80 -23.58 14.01
C ALA A 284 28.65 -23.14 14.94
N ASP A 285 28.34 -23.95 15.95
CA ASP A 285 27.28 -23.64 16.91
C ASP A 285 27.74 -22.72 18.05
N ASP A 286 28.24 -21.53 17.70
CA ASP A 286 28.59 -20.47 18.64
C ASP A 286 28.07 -19.10 18.18
N THR A 287 28.08 -18.13 19.10
CA THR A 287 27.61 -16.77 18.87
C THR A 287 28.76 -15.82 18.50
N ALA A 288 29.77 -16.30 17.77
CA ALA A 288 30.91 -15.47 17.36
C ALA A 288 30.55 -14.49 16.23
N VAL A 289 31.34 -13.42 16.12
CA VAL A 289 31.23 -12.44 15.02
C VAL A 289 31.48 -13.12 13.67
N ALA A 290 30.63 -12.81 12.68
CA ALA A 290 30.71 -13.41 11.35
C ALA A 290 32.07 -13.20 10.68
N ARG A 291 32.62 -14.25 10.08
CA ARG A 291 34.01 -14.32 9.62
C ARG A 291 34.18 -15.29 8.46
N ASP A 292 34.99 -14.90 7.50
CA ASP A 292 35.40 -15.72 6.35
C ASP A 292 36.30 -16.89 6.79
N GLY A 293 36.39 -17.93 5.96
CA GLY A 293 37.14 -19.15 6.24
C GLY A 293 36.47 -20.40 5.66
N THR A 294 37.02 -21.59 5.95
CA THR A 294 36.53 -22.86 5.40
C THR A 294 35.88 -23.73 6.48
N GLY A 295 34.71 -24.31 6.19
CA GLY A 295 34.03 -25.24 7.10
C GLY A 295 33.76 -24.63 8.49
N HIS A 296 34.14 -25.35 9.54
CA HIS A 296 34.04 -24.88 10.93
C HIS A 296 34.97 -23.71 11.31
N ALA A 297 35.84 -23.23 10.40
CA ALA A 297 36.60 -21.99 10.62
C ALA A 297 35.80 -20.73 10.27
N ALA A 298 34.80 -20.83 9.40
CA ALA A 298 33.90 -19.71 9.07
C ALA A 298 32.90 -19.42 10.22
N ARG A 299 32.30 -18.23 10.21
CA ARG A 299 31.20 -17.84 11.12
C ARG A 299 30.15 -17.04 10.38
N PHE A 300 28.88 -17.29 10.71
CA PHE A 300 27.71 -16.50 10.31
C PHE A 300 27.11 -15.87 11.56
N SER A 301 26.48 -14.71 11.43
CA SER A 301 25.85 -13.97 12.53
C SER A 301 24.33 -14.07 12.53
N ASP A 302 23.71 -14.08 11.34
CA ASP A 302 22.26 -14.13 11.15
C ASP A 302 21.94 -14.50 9.69
N PRO A 303 22.09 -15.77 9.27
CA PRO A 303 21.80 -16.20 7.91
C PRO A 303 20.27 -16.17 7.64
N THR A 304 19.79 -15.26 6.81
CA THR A 304 18.34 -14.98 6.62
C THR A 304 17.78 -15.41 5.28
N GLY A 305 18.59 -15.48 4.22
CA GLY A 305 18.15 -15.92 2.90
C GLY A 305 19.27 -16.58 2.11
N MET A 306 18.92 -17.51 1.20
CA MET A 306 19.89 -18.27 0.42
C MET A 306 19.41 -18.50 -1.02
N ALA A 307 20.34 -18.54 -1.98
CA ALA A 307 20.13 -19.03 -3.35
C ALA A 307 21.30 -19.92 -3.79
N TYR A 308 21.02 -21.06 -4.42
CA TYR A 308 22.04 -21.79 -5.18
C TYR A 308 22.20 -21.11 -6.55
N HIS A 309 23.42 -20.71 -6.90
CA HIS A 309 23.71 -20.05 -8.17
C HIS A 309 25.15 -20.34 -8.60
N GLY A 310 25.38 -20.70 -9.86
CA GLY A 310 26.73 -20.80 -10.43
C GLY A 310 27.69 -21.76 -9.70
N GLY A 311 27.18 -22.87 -9.14
CA GLY A 311 28.00 -23.86 -8.42
C GLY A 311 28.34 -23.48 -6.97
N GLN A 312 27.71 -22.46 -6.41
CA GLN A 312 27.92 -21.96 -5.04
C GLN A 312 26.59 -21.53 -4.41
N LEU A 313 26.61 -21.30 -3.09
CA LEU A 313 25.50 -20.71 -2.34
C LEU A 313 25.77 -19.22 -2.16
N LEU A 314 24.78 -18.40 -2.47
CA LEU A 314 24.71 -17.00 -2.08
C LEU A 314 23.89 -16.92 -0.79
N VAL A 315 24.45 -16.35 0.27
CA VAL A 315 23.84 -16.27 1.61
C VAL A 315 23.74 -14.81 2.04
N ILE A 316 22.55 -14.36 2.47
CA ILE A 316 22.40 -13.12 3.22
C ILE A 316 22.71 -13.44 4.68
N ASP A 317 23.79 -12.87 5.23
CA ASP A 317 24.19 -13.01 6.63
C ASP A 317 24.23 -11.63 7.29
N ASN A 318 23.33 -11.39 8.26
CA ASN A 318 23.16 -10.10 8.95
C ASN A 318 23.14 -8.90 7.98
N GLY A 319 22.42 -9.06 6.86
CA GLY A 319 22.31 -8.03 5.83
C GLY A 319 23.57 -7.79 4.99
N VAL A 320 24.49 -8.75 4.90
CA VAL A 320 25.65 -8.74 4.00
C VAL A 320 25.64 -9.99 3.13
N LEU A 321 26.00 -9.86 1.85
CA LEU A 321 26.08 -11.00 0.93
C LEU A 321 27.40 -11.76 1.10
N ARG A 322 27.30 -13.04 1.47
CA ARG A 322 28.38 -14.03 1.48
C ARG A 322 28.26 -15.00 0.30
N ARG A 323 29.39 -15.45 -0.21
CA ARG A 323 29.52 -16.58 -1.16
C ARG A 323 30.06 -17.78 -0.39
N VAL A 324 29.43 -18.95 -0.53
CA VAL A 324 29.83 -20.22 0.10
C VAL A 324 29.97 -21.29 -0.97
N SER A 325 31.17 -21.81 -1.17
CA SER A 325 31.41 -22.92 -2.11
C SER A 325 30.94 -24.26 -1.54
N LEU A 326 30.78 -25.29 -2.40
CA LEU A 326 30.27 -26.60 -1.98
C LEU A 326 31.32 -27.47 -1.24
N ASP A 327 32.57 -27.03 -1.19
CA ASP A 327 33.64 -27.49 -0.29
C ASP A 327 33.76 -26.63 0.99
N GLY A 328 32.87 -25.65 1.18
CA GLY A 328 32.67 -24.94 2.45
C GLY A 328 33.50 -23.66 2.64
N VAL A 329 34.10 -23.11 1.59
CA VAL A 329 34.84 -21.83 1.65
C VAL A 329 33.85 -20.67 1.66
N VAL A 330 33.86 -19.86 2.71
CA VAL A 330 33.01 -18.69 2.92
C VAL A 330 33.81 -17.42 2.67
N THR A 331 33.30 -16.56 1.78
CA THR A 331 33.85 -15.22 1.48
C THR A 331 32.78 -14.14 1.57
N THR A 332 33.13 -12.96 2.10
CA THR A 332 32.25 -11.78 2.18
C THR A 332 32.40 -10.91 0.94
N THR A 333 31.28 -10.43 0.39
CA THR A 333 31.26 -9.42 -0.68
C THR A 333 30.93 -8.04 -0.10
N PRO A 334 31.30 -6.91 -0.77
CA PRO A 334 30.93 -5.58 -0.31
C PRO A 334 29.42 -5.27 -0.41
N THR A 335 28.62 -6.13 -1.06
CA THR A 335 27.19 -5.93 -1.26
C THR A 335 26.42 -6.07 0.05
N ARG A 336 25.79 -4.97 0.49
CA ARG A 336 24.91 -4.95 1.66
C ARG A 336 23.46 -5.10 1.24
N LEU A 337 22.77 -6.03 1.89
CA LEU A 337 21.37 -6.41 1.67
C LEU A 337 20.53 -6.28 2.97
N PRO A 338 20.61 -5.17 3.75
CA PRO A 338 20.15 -5.09 5.14
C PRO A 338 18.62 -5.14 5.34
N LYS A 339 17.85 -5.30 4.25
CA LYS A 339 16.39 -5.49 4.27
C LYS A 339 15.95 -6.62 3.32
N ALA A 340 16.84 -7.29 2.60
CA ALA A 340 16.43 -8.39 1.75
C ALA A 340 16.03 -9.57 2.63
N ARG A 341 14.82 -10.11 2.44
CA ARG A 341 14.36 -11.32 3.13
C ARG A 341 14.88 -12.58 2.43
N VAL A 342 14.84 -12.58 1.10
CA VAL A 342 14.98 -13.79 0.28
C VAL A 342 15.90 -13.53 -0.91
N LEU A 343 16.71 -14.54 -1.26
CA LEU A 343 17.34 -14.66 -2.57
C LEU A 343 16.68 -15.82 -3.34
N ARG A 344 16.50 -15.66 -4.66
CA ARG A 344 16.17 -16.76 -5.59
C ARG A 344 16.98 -16.63 -6.87
N ALA A 345 17.26 -17.74 -7.53
CA ALA A 345 18.02 -17.76 -8.79
C ALA A 345 17.19 -18.42 -9.89
N ASP A 346 17.09 -17.73 -11.03
CA ASP A 346 16.56 -18.29 -12.28
C ASP A 346 17.60 -19.25 -12.91
N ARG A 347 17.12 -20.18 -13.74
CA ARG A 347 17.93 -21.12 -14.52
C ARG A 347 18.88 -20.40 -15.48
N ASP A 348 18.48 -19.24 -15.98
CA ASP A 348 19.28 -18.37 -16.84
C ASP A 348 20.34 -17.57 -16.05
N GLY A 349 20.49 -17.83 -14.75
CA GLY A 349 21.51 -17.23 -13.89
C GLY A 349 21.15 -15.87 -13.29
N THR A 350 19.99 -15.29 -13.60
CA THR A 350 19.52 -14.07 -12.92
C THR A 350 19.23 -14.38 -11.45
N VAL A 351 19.91 -13.68 -10.53
CA VAL A 351 19.63 -13.76 -9.10
C VAL A 351 18.75 -12.59 -8.69
N TYR A 352 17.66 -12.86 -8.00
CA TYR A 352 16.72 -11.89 -7.47
C TYR A 352 16.92 -11.73 -5.96
N ALA A 353 17.13 -10.50 -5.51
CA ALA A 353 17.07 -10.10 -4.12
C ALA A 353 15.68 -9.49 -3.82
N VAL A 354 14.97 -10.09 -2.87
CA VAL A 354 13.58 -9.75 -2.56
C VAL A 354 13.52 -8.99 -1.24
N PHE A 355 12.97 -7.79 -1.29
CA PHE A 355 12.81 -6.86 -0.17
C PHE A 355 11.31 -6.70 0.17
N PRO A 356 10.96 -6.20 1.37
CA PRO A 356 9.55 -6.04 1.78
C PRO A 356 8.66 -5.21 0.85
N ASP A 357 9.21 -4.30 0.03
CA ASP A 357 8.46 -3.38 -0.84
C ASP A 357 8.83 -3.50 -2.34
N HIS A 358 9.86 -4.28 -2.69
CA HIS A 358 10.34 -4.41 -4.06
C HIS A 358 11.23 -5.66 -4.29
N ILE A 359 11.50 -5.94 -5.56
CA ILE A 359 12.40 -6.99 -6.04
C ILE A 359 13.49 -6.32 -6.87
N ALA A 360 14.74 -6.72 -6.68
CA ALA A 360 15.88 -6.27 -7.47
C ALA A 360 16.65 -7.47 -8.06
N THR A 361 17.24 -7.31 -9.24
CA THR A 361 18.23 -8.27 -9.76
C THR A 361 19.62 -7.93 -9.22
N LEU A 362 20.36 -8.96 -8.82
CA LEU A 362 21.75 -8.89 -8.37
C LEU A 362 22.69 -9.24 -9.54
N GLY A 363 23.56 -8.30 -9.91
CA GLY A 363 24.59 -8.51 -10.92
C GLY A 363 25.76 -9.37 -10.41
N ALA A 364 26.56 -9.92 -11.34
CA ALA A 364 27.75 -10.73 -10.99
C ALA A 364 28.84 -9.93 -10.25
N ASP A 365 28.84 -8.60 -10.46
CA ASP A 365 29.61 -7.57 -9.78
C ASP A 365 29.10 -7.24 -8.36
N GLY A 366 27.94 -7.77 -7.99
CA GLY A 366 27.29 -7.52 -6.71
C GLY A 366 26.41 -6.27 -6.67
N GLN A 367 26.14 -5.60 -7.80
CA GLN A 367 25.23 -4.44 -7.84
C GLN A 367 23.76 -4.86 -7.88
N LEU A 368 22.88 -4.01 -7.35
CA LEU A 368 21.43 -4.19 -7.40
C LEU A 368 20.80 -3.28 -8.46
N THR A 369 19.93 -3.84 -9.29
CA THR A 369 19.06 -3.09 -10.22
C THR A 369 17.60 -3.37 -9.89
N LEU A 370 16.76 -2.34 -9.81
CA LEU A 370 15.33 -2.50 -9.53
C LEU A 370 14.66 -3.30 -10.66
N PHE A 371 13.93 -4.36 -10.29
CA PHE A 371 13.24 -5.25 -11.21
C PHE A 371 11.72 -5.02 -11.20
N ALA A 372 11.09 -5.06 -10.01
CA ALA A 372 9.66 -4.85 -9.84
C ALA A 372 9.32 -4.29 -8.44
N GLY A 373 8.18 -3.61 -8.31
CA GLY A 373 7.80 -2.91 -7.07
C GLY A 373 8.51 -1.56 -6.95
N LYS A 374 8.33 -0.89 -5.80
CA LYS A 374 8.91 0.46 -5.59
C LYS A 374 9.73 0.53 -4.29
N PRO A 375 11.05 0.76 -4.38
CA PRO A 375 11.92 0.80 -3.21
C PRO A 375 11.68 2.07 -2.39
N ASN A 376 11.55 1.89 -1.07
CA ASN A 376 11.22 2.93 -0.10
C ASN A 376 9.78 3.46 -0.28
N LEU A 377 8.81 2.57 -0.01
CA LEU A 377 7.48 2.94 0.52
C LEU A 377 7.62 3.46 1.96
N SER A 378 8.51 4.44 2.16
CA SER A 378 8.96 4.87 3.48
C SER A 378 7.84 5.58 4.25
N GLU A 379 7.59 5.14 5.47
CA GLU A 379 6.69 5.75 6.45
C GLU A 379 7.18 7.13 6.97
N THR A 380 7.89 7.90 6.15
CA THR A 380 8.51 9.18 6.49
C THR A 380 8.24 10.19 5.38
N SER A 381 7.67 11.33 5.78
CA SER A 381 7.47 12.50 4.94
C SER A 381 8.81 13.01 4.37
N VAL A 382 8.85 13.32 3.07
CA VAL A 382 10.05 13.89 2.41
C VAL A 382 9.64 15.10 1.58
N ASP A 383 10.29 16.24 1.82
CA ASP A 383 10.13 17.46 1.03
C ASP A 383 10.84 17.36 -0.32
N GLY A 384 10.35 18.05 -1.34
CA GLY A 384 10.81 17.91 -2.72
C GLY A 384 9.79 18.45 -3.72
N ILE A 385 10.01 18.26 -5.02
CA ILE A 385 9.10 18.73 -6.08
C ILE A 385 8.38 17.53 -6.72
N GLY A 386 7.05 17.60 -6.83
CA GLY A 386 6.25 16.60 -7.51
C GLY A 386 6.44 15.20 -6.94
N ALA A 387 6.80 14.25 -7.81
CA ALA A 387 7.06 12.85 -7.47
C ALA A 387 8.35 12.60 -6.67
N ALA A 388 9.20 13.62 -6.47
CA ALA A 388 10.37 13.52 -5.59
C ALA A 388 10.01 13.75 -4.12
N ALA A 389 8.91 14.46 -3.84
CA ALA A 389 8.34 14.54 -2.51
C ALA A 389 7.64 13.22 -2.14
N ARG A 390 7.68 12.84 -0.87
CA ARG A 390 6.86 11.76 -0.32
C ARG A 390 5.87 12.33 0.68
N LEU A 391 4.60 11.95 0.53
CA LEU A 391 3.57 12.20 1.53
C LEU A 391 3.31 10.94 2.36
N ARG A 392 2.98 11.09 3.64
CA ARG A 392 2.69 9.96 4.55
C ARG A 392 1.23 9.99 5.02
N GLY A 393 0.35 9.23 4.36
CA GLY A 393 -1.05 9.08 4.75
C GLY A 393 -1.78 10.40 5.02
N PRO A 394 -1.78 11.36 4.08
CA PRO A 394 -2.50 12.61 4.25
C PRO A 394 -4.01 12.36 4.44
N GLN A 395 -4.64 13.13 5.34
CA GLN A 395 -6.03 12.92 5.75
C GLN A 395 -6.95 14.09 5.37
N TRP A 396 -6.46 15.32 5.49
CA TRP A 396 -7.18 16.55 5.13
C TRP A 396 -6.34 17.39 4.16
N LEU A 397 -7.01 18.06 3.23
CA LEU A 397 -6.43 18.95 2.22
C LEU A 397 -7.24 20.24 2.19
N THR A 398 -6.59 21.40 2.03
CA THR A 398 -7.26 22.68 1.72
C THR A 398 -6.43 23.50 0.72
N ALA A 399 -7.05 24.41 -0.01
CA ALA A 399 -6.39 25.37 -0.90
C ALA A 399 -6.46 26.80 -0.33
N ASP A 400 -5.40 27.60 -0.48
CA ASP A 400 -5.49 29.06 -0.31
C ASP A 400 -5.84 29.78 -1.62
N PRO A 401 -6.30 31.05 -1.60
CA PRO A 401 -6.65 31.80 -2.82
C PRO A 401 -5.50 32.04 -3.80
N SER A 402 -4.25 31.75 -3.41
CA SER A 402 -3.08 31.79 -4.30
C SER A 402 -2.78 30.43 -4.95
N GLY A 403 -3.64 29.43 -4.73
CA GLY A 403 -3.50 28.10 -5.30
C GLY A 403 -2.51 27.19 -4.56
N ASN A 404 -1.96 27.61 -3.42
CA ASN A 404 -1.17 26.67 -2.61
C ASN A 404 -2.12 25.68 -1.93
N LEU A 405 -1.70 24.43 -1.89
CA LEU A 405 -2.40 23.36 -1.17
C LEU A 405 -1.71 23.11 0.17
N TYR A 406 -2.51 22.77 1.18
CA TYR A 406 -2.04 22.42 2.51
C TYR A 406 -2.62 21.06 2.86
N ALA A 407 -1.76 20.11 3.19
CA ALA A 407 -2.15 18.75 3.53
C ALA A 407 -1.67 18.40 4.94
N ILE A 408 -2.55 17.79 5.74
CA ILE A 408 -2.18 17.25 7.05
C ILE A 408 -1.90 15.76 6.92
N GLU A 409 -0.70 15.38 7.32
CA GLU A 409 -0.27 14.01 7.53
C GLU A 409 -0.36 13.65 9.01
N GLN A 410 -1.01 12.53 9.32
CA GLN A 410 -0.99 11.98 10.67
C GLN A 410 0.26 11.12 10.85
N GLN A 411 1.22 11.61 11.65
CA GLN A 411 2.40 10.84 12.01
C GLN A 411 2.00 9.76 13.01
N THR A 412 1.71 8.56 12.50
CA THR A 412 1.56 7.35 13.32
C THR A 412 2.94 6.71 13.44
N LEU A 413 3.77 7.20 14.37
CA LEU A 413 5.08 6.58 14.61
C LEU A 413 4.87 5.16 15.14
N SER A 414 5.61 4.21 14.54
CA SER A 414 5.21 2.81 14.36
C SER A 414 4.64 2.06 15.58
N HIS A 415 3.57 1.29 15.35
CA HIS A 415 3.15 0.22 16.24
C HIS A 415 4.11 -0.98 16.17
N ARG A 416 5.11 -1.02 17.07
CA ARG A 416 5.88 -2.24 17.37
C ARG A 416 5.56 -2.75 18.77
N SER A 417 5.38 -4.07 18.86
CA SER A 417 5.23 -4.77 20.14
C SER A 417 6.46 -4.53 21.05
N THR A 418 6.23 -4.61 22.36
CA THR A 418 7.22 -4.46 23.45
C THR A 418 7.85 -3.08 23.67
N GLY A 419 7.13 -1.97 23.40
CA GLY A 419 7.51 -0.63 23.85
C GLY A 419 6.32 0.34 23.91
N PRO A 420 6.34 1.38 24.79
CA PRO A 420 5.25 2.35 24.88
C PRO A 420 5.22 3.31 23.67
N TYR A 421 4.02 3.79 23.35
CA TYR A 421 3.67 4.64 22.21
C TYR A 421 4.66 5.77 21.90
N ILE A 422 5.02 5.91 20.62
CA ILE A 422 5.88 6.99 20.09
C ILE A 422 5.05 8.12 19.48
N ASP A 423 5.58 9.34 19.54
CA ASP A 423 4.78 10.57 19.52
C ASP A 423 3.96 10.83 18.25
N SER A 424 2.65 11.03 18.43
CA SER A 424 1.77 11.50 17.35
C SER A 424 1.77 13.02 17.25
N GLY A 425 2.22 13.54 16.11
CA GLY A 425 2.19 14.97 15.79
C GLY A 425 1.52 15.26 14.45
N VAL A 426 1.06 16.51 14.28
CA VAL A 426 0.59 17.05 13.01
C VAL A 426 1.81 17.38 12.16
N ASN A 427 2.00 16.74 11.00
CA ASN A 427 2.89 17.28 9.97
C ASN A 427 2.04 18.01 8.92
N LEU A 428 2.15 19.35 8.90
CA LEU A 428 1.46 20.20 7.94
C LEU A 428 2.38 20.49 6.75
N ARG A 429 2.06 19.90 5.60
CA ARG A 429 2.77 20.10 4.33
C ARG A 429 2.11 21.26 3.57
N LYS A 430 2.89 22.24 3.11
CA LYS A 430 2.48 23.23 2.09
C LYS A 430 3.06 22.81 0.73
N ILE A 431 2.19 22.73 -0.27
CA ILE A 431 2.48 22.38 -1.65
C ILE A 431 2.16 23.60 -2.52
N ALA A 432 3.17 24.16 -3.19
CA ALA A 432 2.98 25.29 -4.09
C ALA A 432 2.46 24.85 -5.48
N PRO A 433 1.93 25.76 -6.32
CA PRO A 433 1.38 25.42 -7.65
C PRO A 433 2.37 24.78 -8.64
N ASP A 434 3.68 24.86 -8.38
CA ASP A 434 4.75 24.20 -9.12
C ASP A 434 5.02 22.75 -8.67
N GLY A 435 4.28 22.26 -7.67
CA GLY A 435 4.48 20.94 -7.05
C GLY A 435 5.54 20.92 -5.95
N SER A 436 6.11 22.07 -5.55
CA SER A 436 7.10 22.16 -4.48
C SER A 436 6.48 21.94 -3.10
N VAL A 437 6.87 20.86 -2.43
CA VAL A 437 6.38 20.43 -1.11
C VAL A 437 7.35 20.83 -0.03
N THR A 438 6.83 21.53 0.99
CA THR A 438 7.57 22.00 2.16
C THR A 438 6.84 21.66 3.46
N THR A 439 7.55 21.08 4.41
CA THR A 439 7.09 20.84 5.78
C THR A 439 7.06 22.18 6.53
N ARG A 440 5.93 22.55 7.12
CA ARG A 440 5.75 23.88 7.74
C ARG A 440 5.77 23.87 9.25
N PHE A 441 5.25 22.82 9.90
CA PHE A 441 5.26 22.73 11.36
C PHE A 441 5.09 21.28 11.85
N LEU A 442 5.50 21.02 13.09
CA LEU A 442 5.21 19.81 13.86
C LEU A 442 4.45 20.22 15.14
N ALA A 443 3.13 20.05 15.15
CA ALA A 443 2.29 20.37 16.31
C ALA A 443 2.04 19.12 17.18
N ALA A 444 1.95 19.30 18.49
CA ALA A 444 1.39 18.30 19.40
C ALA A 444 -0.15 18.28 19.32
N GLY A 445 -0.76 17.13 19.61
CA GLY A 445 -2.20 16.92 19.50
C GLY A 445 -2.61 16.17 18.23
N LEU A 446 -3.81 15.58 18.25
CA LEU A 446 -4.30 14.77 17.13
C LEU A 446 -5.12 15.63 16.16
N PRO A 447 -4.72 15.78 14.88
CA PRO A 447 -5.49 16.56 13.92
C PRO A 447 -6.82 15.88 13.60
N SER A 448 -7.84 16.67 13.23
CA SER A 448 -9.21 16.17 13.06
C SER A 448 -10.06 16.85 11.98
N GLY A 449 -9.55 17.92 11.37
CA GLY A 449 -10.25 18.72 10.37
C GLY A 449 -9.43 19.94 9.98
N MET A 450 -9.62 20.46 8.76
CA MET A 450 -8.89 21.61 8.25
C MET A 450 -9.72 22.37 7.19
N ALA A 451 -9.61 23.70 7.16
CA ALA A 451 -10.17 24.55 6.11
C ALA A 451 -9.36 25.86 5.98
N ALA A 452 -9.37 26.50 4.81
CA ALA A 452 -8.76 27.81 4.59
C ALA A 452 -9.80 28.93 4.42
N ASP A 453 -9.43 30.16 4.79
CA ASP A 453 -10.26 31.35 4.56
C ASP A 453 -9.86 32.13 3.29
N LYS A 454 -10.70 33.11 2.92
CA LYS A 454 -10.51 33.98 1.75
C LYS A 454 -9.31 34.94 1.85
N ALA A 455 -8.64 35.00 3.00
CA ALA A 455 -7.39 35.74 3.19
C ALA A 455 -6.15 34.82 3.19
N GLY A 456 -6.33 33.51 2.94
CA GLY A 456 -5.26 32.52 2.86
C GLY A 456 -4.76 31.99 4.20
N ASN A 457 -5.48 32.24 5.30
CA ASN A 457 -5.18 31.57 6.57
C ASN A 457 -5.72 30.14 6.54
N VAL A 458 -5.00 29.19 7.14
CA VAL A 458 -5.39 27.77 7.25
C VAL A 458 -5.70 27.43 8.71
N TYR A 459 -6.91 26.94 8.96
CA TYR A 459 -7.40 26.58 10.29
C TYR A 459 -7.41 25.07 10.44
N VAL A 460 -7.03 24.57 11.62
CA VAL A 460 -6.90 23.15 11.92
C VAL A 460 -7.57 22.85 13.26
N SER A 461 -8.47 21.87 13.32
CA SER A 461 -8.98 21.37 14.59
C SER A 461 -8.09 20.26 15.13
N THR A 462 -7.85 20.28 16.44
CA THR A 462 -7.09 19.25 17.15
C THR A 462 -7.92 18.63 18.28
N ARG A 463 -7.90 17.31 18.37
CA ARG A 463 -8.51 16.50 19.44
C ARG A 463 -7.51 16.24 20.56
N TRP A 464 -8.06 15.97 21.74
CA TRP A 464 -7.32 15.61 22.96
C TRP A 464 -6.25 14.54 22.72
N TYR A 465 -5.06 14.78 23.27
CA TYR A 465 -3.95 13.83 23.30
C TYR A 465 -3.30 13.78 24.68
N THR A 466 -3.11 12.57 25.21
CA THR A 466 -2.22 12.30 26.34
C THR A 466 -0.88 11.80 25.84
N SER A 467 0.16 12.61 25.97
CA SER A 467 1.54 12.16 25.86
C SER A 467 1.84 11.10 26.94
N VAL A 468 2.39 9.96 26.52
CA VAL A 468 2.97 8.99 27.47
C VAL A 468 4.32 9.44 28.02
N ASN A 469 4.98 10.38 27.34
CA ASN A 469 6.22 11.03 27.75
C ASN A 469 5.99 11.97 28.96
N PRO A 470 6.52 11.66 30.17
CA PRO A 470 6.34 12.49 31.36
C PRO A 470 7.11 13.80 31.23
N GLY A 471 6.40 14.88 30.90
CA GLY A 471 6.97 16.22 30.70
C GLY A 471 6.58 16.88 29.37
N ALA A 472 6.02 16.14 28.42
CA ALA A 472 5.42 16.73 27.22
C ALA A 472 4.09 17.43 27.56
N ALA A 473 3.86 18.60 26.97
CA ALA A 473 2.64 19.39 27.20
C ALA A 473 1.39 18.68 26.67
N ARG A 474 0.26 18.82 27.40
CA ARG A 474 -1.06 18.41 26.91
C ARG A 474 -1.46 19.33 25.76
N ALA A 475 -2.01 18.77 24.69
CA ALA A 475 -2.39 19.49 23.48
C ALA A 475 -3.69 18.93 22.89
N GLY A 476 -4.31 19.71 21.99
CA GLY A 476 -5.64 19.45 21.46
C GLY A 476 -6.78 20.00 22.32
N ARG A 477 -8.01 19.90 21.79
CA ARG A 477 -9.21 20.68 22.20
C ARG A 477 -9.16 22.16 21.78
N ALA A 478 -8.51 22.43 20.65
CA ALA A 478 -8.37 23.76 20.09
C ALA A 478 -8.65 23.79 18.58
N ILE A 479 -8.94 25.00 18.09
CA ILE A 479 -8.84 25.38 16.68
C ILE A 479 -7.58 26.23 16.56
N HIS A 480 -6.61 25.75 15.79
CA HIS A 480 -5.39 26.46 15.43
C HIS A 480 -5.55 27.24 14.12
N LYS A 481 -4.69 28.23 13.90
CA LYS A 481 -4.62 29.05 12.69
C LYS A 481 -3.16 29.26 12.28
N LEU A 482 -2.85 28.91 11.04
CA LEU A 482 -1.66 29.31 10.29
C LEU A 482 -2.00 30.53 9.42
N SER A 483 -1.30 31.64 9.58
CA SER A 483 -1.43 32.81 8.68
C SER A 483 -0.51 32.72 7.45
N PRO A 484 -0.75 33.48 6.37
CA PRO A 484 0.05 33.42 5.14
C PRO A 484 1.56 33.65 5.28
N ASP A 485 1.97 34.38 6.33
CA ASP A 485 3.37 34.63 6.72
C ASP A 485 4.03 33.47 7.49
N GLY A 486 3.25 32.46 7.88
CA GLY A 486 3.70 31.25 8.55
C GLY A 486 3.53 31.22 10.08
N GLN A 487 2.90 32.21 10.71
CA GLN A 487 2.67 32.17 12.17
C GLN A 487 1.58 31.14 12.53
N TRP A 488 1.88 30.26 13.48
CA TRP A 488 0.95 29.27 14.03
C TRP A 488 0.43 29.71 15.41
N THR A 489 -0.89 29.79 15.56
CA THR A 489 -1.55 30.31 16.77
C THR A 489 -2.78 29.48 17.16
N VAL A 490 -3.19 29.53 18.43
CA VAL A 490 -4.53 29.09 18.84
C VAL A 490 -5.52 30.19 18.47
N PHE A 491 -6.47 29.87 17.60
CA PHE A 491 -7.55 30.79 17.19
C PHE A 491 -8.72 30.74 18.17
N ALA A 492 -9.14 29.55 18.58
CA ALA A 492 -10.19 29.35 19.58
C ALA A 492 -9.97 28.08 20.39
N GLY A 493 -10.46 28.03 21.63
CA GLY A 493 -10.26 26.89 22.53
C GLY A 493 -8.98 27.01 23.36
N LEU A 494 -8.56 25.89 23.96
CA LEU A 494 -7.35 25.83 24.80
C LEU A 494 -6.68 24.47 24.67
N ASP A 495 -5.43 24.46 24.19
CA ASP A 495 -4.61 23.24 24.12
C ASP A 495 -4.47 22.58 25.50
N GLY A 496 -4.79 21.29 25.56
CA GLY A 496 -4.72 20.52 26.81
C GLY A 496 -5.79 20.88 27.84
N GLY A 497 -6.78 21.71 27.46
CA GLY A 497 -7.88 22.15 28.32
C GLY A 497 -8.81 21.02 28.79
N PRO A 498 -9.74 21.34 29.72
CA PRO A 498 -10.74 20.38 30.22
C PRO A 498 -11.69 19.90 29.11
N ASP A 499 -12.37 18.79 29.36
CA ASP A 499 -13.35 18.19 28.42
C ASP A 499 -14.71 18.90 28.54
N GLU A 500 -14.76 20.13 28.06
CA GLU A 500 -15.86 21.07 28.28
C GLU A 500 -16.32 21.71 26.96
N LYS A 501 -17.59 22.09 26.89
CA LYS A 501 -18.21 22.71 25.70
C LYS A 501 -18.79 24.07 26.07
N THR A 502 -17.90 25.04 26.18
CA THR A 502 -18.20 26.40 26.68
C THR A 502 -18.05 27.39 25.53
N ASP A 503 -19.10 28.18 25.27
CA ASP A 503 -19.07 29.27 24.29
C ASP A 503 -18.30 30.48 24.82
N GLY A 504 -17.78 31.31 23.91
CA GLY A 504 -16.93 32.45 24.26
C GLY A 504 -15.95 32.81 23.14
N THR A 505 -15.15 33.86 23.36
CA THR A 505 -14.21 34.37 22.35
C THR A 505 -12.81 33.81 22.52
N GLY A 506 -12.24 33.26 21.45
CA GLY A 506 -10.85 32.79 21.42
C GLY A 506 -10.51 31.80 22.52
N ALA A 507 -9.52 32.13 23.35
CA ALA A 507 -9.04 31.31 24.46
C ALA A 507 -10.02 31.17 25.64
N ALA A 508 -11.17 31.88 25.64
CA ALA A 508 -12.24 31.69 26.61
C ALA A 508 -13.14 30.47 26.29
N ALA A 509 -13.24 30.09 25.02
CA ALA A 509 -14.06 28.95 24.60
C ALA A 509 -13.44 27.61 25.03
N ARG A 510 -14.26 26.56 25.13
CA ARG A 510 -13.83 25.16 25.34
C ARG A 510 -14.49 24.24 24.32
N PHE A 511 -13.75 23.22 23.89
CA PHE A 511 -14.22 22.13 23.04
C PHE A 511 -13.88 20.79 23.68
N SER A 512 -14.63 19.74 23.33
CA SER A 512 -14.41 18.36 23.78
C SER A 512 -13.56 17.58 22.78
N SER A 513 -13.94 17.63 21.50
CA SER A 513 -13.30 16.91 20.40
C SER A 513 -13.69 17.56 19.07
N PRO A 514 -13.15 18.75 18.76
CA PRO A 514 -13.58 19.54 17.61
C PRO A 514 -13.17 18.90 16.28
N VAL A 515 -14.01 19.09 15.26
CA VAL A 515 -13.84 18.67 13.86
C VAL A 515 -14.31 19.81 12.96
N ILE A 516 -13.41 20.47 12.23
CA ILE A 516 -13.79 21.47 11.22
C ILE A 516 -14.65 20.81 10.14
N LEU A 517 -15.79 21.43 9.84
CA LEU A 517 -16.70 21.06 8.74
C LEU A 517 -16.47 21.96 7.51
N GLY A 518 -16.14 23.24 7.72
CA GLY A 518 -15.88 24.20 6.66
C GLY A 518 -16.36 25.61 7.00
N PHE A 519 -16.30 26.51 6.01
CA PHE A 519 -16.75 27.89 6.13
C PHE A 519 -18.12 28.11 5.45
N ASP A 520 -18.93 29.02 5.98
CA ASP A 520 -20.06 29.59 5.21
C ASP A 520 -19.61 30.74 4.30
N LYS A 521 -20.53 31.22 3.44
CA LYS A 521 -20.27 32.32 2.49
C LYS A 521 -19.85 33.63 3.17
N GLY A 522 -20.23 33.85 4.43
CA GLY A 522 -19.87 35.00 5.27
C GLY A 522 -18.53 34.86 5.98
N GLY A 523 -17.91 33.67 5.97
CA GLY A 523 -16.62 33.43 6.62
C GLY A 523 -16.71 32.91 8.06
N ASN A 524 -17.88 32.44 8.52
CA ASN A 524 -17.95 31.73 9.80
C ASN A 524 -17.50 30.27 9.61
N LEU A 525 -16.62 29.80 10.50
CA LEU A 525 -16.13 28.42 10.56
C LEU A 525 -17.11 27.55 11.38
N TYR A 526 -17.54 26.42 10.84
CA TYR A 526 -18.39 25.46 11.55
C TYR A 526 -17.59 24.24 11.98
N VAL A 527 -17.89 23.76 13.18
CA VAL A 527 -17.16 22.71 13.89
C VAL A 527 -18.15 21.75 14.51
N HIS A 528 -18.01 20.45 14.28
CA HIS A 528 -18.66 19.41 15.07
C HIS A 528 -17.83 19.14 16.33
N ASP A 529 -18.47 19.08 17.50
CA ASP A 529 -17.79 19.03 18.80
C ASP A 529 -18.35 17.91 19.69
N ALA A 530 -18.32 16.68 19.15
CA ALA A 530 -18.78 15.43 19.75
C ALA A 530 -20.27 15.35 20.15
N GLY A 531 -20.88 14.17 19.96
CA GLY A 531 -22.33 14.00 20.14
C GLY A 531 -23.12 14.86 19.14
N PRO A 532 -24.29 15.41 19.51
CA PRO A 532 -25.11 16.24 18.63
C PRO A 532 -24.71 17.74 18.62
N VAL A 533 -23.50 18.08 19.08
CA VAL A 533 -23.10 19.48 19.27
C VAL A 533 -22.38 20.03 18.04
N TYR A 534 -22.88 21.16 17.52
CA TYR A 534 -22.21 21.97 16.51
C TYR A 534 -21.89 23.35 17.06
N ARG A 535 -20.73 23.89 16.65
CA ARG A 535 -20.23 25.21 17.04
C ARG A 535 -19.98 26.03 15.76
N ARG A 536 -20.32 27.30 15.78
CA ARG A 536 -20.03 28.30 14.76
C ARG A 536 -19.08 29.34 15.35
N ILE A 537 -18.00 29.64 14.63
CA ILE A 537 -16.92 30.54 15.05
C ILE A 537 -16.80 31.67 14.03
N THR A 538 -16.89 32.92 14.47
CA THR A 538 -16.73 34.10 13.59
C THR A 538 -15.24 34.37 13.29
N PRO A 539 -14.91 35.23 12.31
CA PRO A 539 -13.51 35.64 12.05
C PRO A 539 -12.81 36.27 13.27
N GLU A 540 -13.56 36.84 14.20
CA GLU A 540 -13.12 37.41 15.49
C GLU A 540 -13.02 36.34 16.61
N ALA A 541 -13.04 35.06 16.24
CA ALA A 541 -12.99 33.90 17.13
C ALA A 541 -14.14 33.76 18.14
N VAL A 542 -15.31 34.35 17.89
CA VAL A 542 -16.49 34.21 18.76
C VAL A 542 -17.15 32.85 18.53
N VAL A 543 -16.98 31.91 19.46
CA VAL A 543 -17.56 30.56 19.42
C VAL A 543 -18.98 30.57 19.98
N THR A 544 -19.93 30.08 19.18
CA THR A 544 -21.36 29.95 19.52
C THR A 544 -21.90 28.56 19.19
N THR A 545 -22.66 27.95 20.09
CA THR A 545 -23.30 26.65 19.87
C THR A 545 -24.55 26.83 18.98
N VAL A 546 -24.72 25.94 18.00
CA VAL A 546 -25.82 26.01 17.01
C VAL A 546 -26.53 24.67 16.88
N GLY A 547 -27.86 24.70 16.70
CA GLY A 547 -28.67 23.48 16.58
C GLY A 547 -28.60 22.80 15.21
N THR A 548 -28.15 23.52 14.18
CA THR A 548 -28.04 23.02 12.79
C THR A 548 -26.85 23.68 12.09
N VAL A 549 -26.18 22.92 11.21
CA VAL A 549 -25.20 23.45 10.26
C VAL A 549 -25.91 23.72 8.92
N PRO A 550 -25.63 24.81 8.20
CA PRO A 550 -26.13 25.00 6.84
C PRO A 550 -25.60 23.88 5.91
N GLY A 551 -26.47 23.27 5.10
CA GLY A 551 -26.09 22.10 4.28
C GLY A 551 -24.87 22.32 3.38
N TYR A 552 -24.72 23.54 2.82
CA TYR A 552 -23.62 23.92 1.93
C TYR A 552 -22.24 24.11 2.59
N VAL A 553 -22.09 23.82 3.88
CA VAL A 553 -20.80 23.97 4.59
C VAL A 553 -19.86 22.84 4.20
N GLY A 554 -18.72 23.21 3.61
CA GLY A 554 -17.68 22.26 3.16
C GLY A 554 -17.90 21.72 1.74
N GLU A 555 -19.09 21.91 1.15
CA GLU A 555 -19.38 21.49 -0.22
C GLU A 555 -18.56 22.26 -1.26
N VAL A 556 -18.03 21.54 -2.25
CA VAL A 556 -17.20 22.09 -3.32
C VAL A 556 -18.05 22.32 -4.57
N PHE A 557 -18.23 23.58 -4.98
CA PHE A 557 -19.08 23.96 -6.12
C PHE A 557 -18.31 24.39 -7.38
N ASP A 558 -18.84 24.05 -8.57
CA ASP A 558 -18.54 24.77 -9.82
C ASP A 558 -19.44 26.01 -10.01
N ASP A 559 -19.12 26.81 -11.04
CA ASP A 559 -19.82 28.05 -11.34
C ASP A 559 -21.22 27.83 -11.96
N ALA A 560 -21.57 26.58 -12.29
CA ALA A 560 -22.91 26.15 -12.68
C ALA A 560 -23.71 25.55 -11.50
N GLY A 561 -23.18 25.63 -10.27
CA GLY A 561 -23.85 25.19 -9.05
C GLY A 561 -23.86 23.68 -8.82
N ASN A 562 -23.12 22.89 -9.60
CA ASN A 562 -22.94 21.47 -9.30
C ASN A 562 -22.00 21.33 -8.10
N TYR A 563 -22.32 20.43 -7.17
CA TYR A 563 -21.43 20.09 -6.07
C TYR A 563 -20.68 18.78 -6.33
N TYR A 564 -19.52 18.64 -5.69
CA TYR A 564 -18.60 17.54 -5.90
C TYR A 564 -18.17 16.94 -4.56
N ASP A 565 -18.10 15.61 -4.49
CA ASP A 565 -17.82 14.85 -3.28
C ASP A 565 -16.87 13.66 -3.55
N THR A 566 -16.17 13.21 -2.52
CA THR A 566 -15.24 12.07 -2.57
C THR A 566 -15.89 10.83 -1.99
N ASP A 567 -16.24 9.87 -2.86
CA ASP A 567 -16.66 8.54 -2.43
C ASP A 567 -15.41 7.72 -2.04
N THR A 568 -14.92 7.97 -0.83
CA THR A 568 -13.71 7.33 -0.26
C THR A 568 -13.84 5.81 -0.19
N ALA A 569 -15.07 5.29 -0.05
CA ALA A 569 -15.37 3.87 0.02
C ALA A 569 -15.18 3.21 -1.36
N HIS A 570 -15.88 3.68 -2.38
CA HIS A 570 -15.84 3.10 -3.73
C HIS A 570 -14.67 3.62 -4.58
N SER A 571 -13.81 4.50 -4.05
CA SER A 571 -12.68 5.13 -4.75
C SER A 571 -13.06 5.92 -6.01
N THR A 572 -14.13 6.73 -5.91
CA THR A 572 -14.55 7.63 -7.00
C THR A 572 -14.75 9.07 -6.54
N ILE A 573 -14.70 10.00 -7.49
CA ILE A 573 -15.17 11.38 -7.30
C ILE A 573 -16.53 11.51 -7.98
N LEU A 574 -17.47 12.08 -7.25
CA LEU A 574 -18.86 12.25 -7.65
C LEU A 574 -19.12 13.71 -8.06
N LYS A 575 -20.01 13.88 -9.04
CA LYS A 575 -20.65 15.16 -9.36
C LYS A 575 -22.15 15.01 -9.17
N PHE A 576 -22.75 15.97 -8.47
CA PHE A 576 -24.18 16.13 -8.30
C PHE A 576 -24.63 17.44 -8.93
N THR A 577 -25.70 17.40 -9.74
CA THR A 577 -26.26 18.62 -10.32
C THR A 577 -27.13 19.38 -9.32
N PRO A 578 -27.54 20.64 -9.59
CA PRO A 578 -28.59 21.34 -8.84
C PRO A 578 -29.97 20.66 -8.79
N ALA A 579 -30.12 19.48 -9.42
CA ALA A 579 -31.30 18.62 -9.37
C ALA A 579 -30.95 17.22 -8.82
N ASP A 580 -29.90 17.13 -7.99
CA ASP A 580 -29.39 15.94 -7.29
C ASP A 580 -29.04 14.72 -8.18
N VAL A 581 -28.85 14.93 -9.49
CA VAL A 581 -28.45 13.87 -10.41
C VAL A 581 -26.98 13.51 -10.17
N LYS A 582 -26.74 12.38 -9.49
CA LYS A 582 -25.41 11.81 -9.22
C LYS A 582 -24.76 11.24 -10.49
N SER A 583 -23.47 11.50 -10.65
CA SER A 583 -22.60 10.93 -11.70
C SER A 583 -21.17 10.70 -11.17
N ILE A 584 -20.43 9.76 -11.76
CA ILE A 584 -18.99 9.55 -11.47
C ILE A 584 -18.20 10.33 -12.53
N ILE A 585 -17.20 11.11 -12.09
CA ILE A 585 -16.35 11.92 -12.98
C ILE A 585 -14.88 11.50 -12.97
N ALA A 586 -14.43 10.84 -11.91
CA ALA A 586 -13.08 10.30 -11.81
C ALA A 586 -13.03 9.05 -10.92
N GLY A 587 -12.05 8.18 -11.17
CA GLY A 587 -11.94 6.87 -10.56
C GLY A 587 -12.86 5.82 -11.20
N THR A 588 -12.75 4.58 -10.74
CA THR A 588 -13.64 3.47 -11.13
C THR A 588 -14.08 2.79 -9.84
N PRO A 589 -15.38 2.50 -9.64
CA PRO A 589 -15.86 1.81 -8.45
C PRO A 589 -15.03 0.57 -8.12
N ASP A 590 -14.69 0.44 -6.84
CA ASP A 590 -13.97 -0.68 -6.22
C ASP A 590 -12.54 -0.91 -6.76
N ARG A 591 -11.99 0.04 -7.54
CA ARG A 591 -10.61 0.00 -8.07
C ARG A 591 -9.75 1.12 -7.47
N ALA A 592 -9.36 0.95 -6.21
CA ALA A 592 -8.48 1.87 -5.48
C ALA A 592 -7.04 1.85 -5.99
N ALA A 593 -6.70 2.70 -6.98
CA ALA A 593 -5.33 2.88 -7.48
C ALA A 593 -5.17 4.23 -8.18
N THR A 594 -4.16 5.01 -7.79
CA THR A 594 -3.93 6.35 -8.34
C THR A 594 -3.28 6.29 -9.73
N VAL A 595 -4.01 6.64 -10.80
CA VAL A 595 -3.53 6.58 -12.20
C VAL A 595 -3.82 7.90 -12.93
N PRO A 596 -2.81 8.78 -13.12
CA PRO A 596 -2.90 9.97 -13.96
C PRO A 596 -3.21 9.66 -15.43
N GLY A 597 -3.79 10.63 -16.15
CA GLY A 597 -4.19 10.50 -17.55
C GLY A 597 -5.63 10.99 -17.81
N PRO A 598 -6.20 10.72 -18.99
CA PRO A 598 -7.58 11.11 -19.33
C PRO A 598 -8.63 10.55 -18.35
N LEU A 599 -9.76 11.26 -18.23
CA LEU A 599 -10.87 10.83 -17.37
C LEU A 599 -11.50 9.50 -17.86
N PRO A 600 -11.99 8.63 -16.94
CA PRO A 600 -12.08 8.85 -15.49
C PRO A 600 -10.76 8.70 -14.73
N GLY A 601 -9.70 8.17 -15.34
CA GLY A 601 -8.44 7.89 -14.66
C GLY A 601 -8.56 6.88 -13.51
N GLY A 602 -7.51 6.77 -12.71
CA GLY A 602 -7.48 5.97 -11.48
C GLY A 602 -7.40 6.85 -10.24
N VAL A 603 -8.17 6.52 -9.22
CA VAL A 603 -8.27 7.22 -7.94
C VAL A 603 -8.20 6.19 -6.80
N GLU A 604 -7.62 6.57 -5.67
CA GLU A 604 -7.38 5.69 -4.52
C GLU A 604 -7.90 6.36 -3.24
N HIS A 605 -9.00 5.85 -2.68
CA HIS A 605 -9.60 6.33 -1.42
C HIS A 605 -9.60 7.87 -1.28
N PRO A 606 -10.29 8.59 -2.20
CA PRO A 606 -10.15 10.03 -2.33
C PRO A 606 -10.62 10.77 -1.08
N LYS A 607 -9.94 11.87 -0.75
CA LYS A 607 -10.26 12.74 0.39
C LYS A 607 -9.96 14.20 0.09
N GLY A 608 -10.64 15.10 0.80
CA GLY A 608 -10.29 16.53 0.83
C GLY A 608 -10.29 17.17 -0.56
N LEU A 609 -11.30 16.88 -1.38
CA LEU A 609 -11.47 17.57 -2.65
C LEU A 609 -11.59 19.08 -2.37
N VAL A 610 -10.83 19.88 -3.12
CA VAL A 610 -10.87 21.34 -3.07
C VAL A 610 -10.72 21.95 -4.44
N ARG A 611 -11.40 23.07 -4.68
CA ARG A 611 -11.30 23.82 -5.94
C ARG A 611 -9.99 24.63 -5.97
N ILE A 612 -9.24 24.51 -7.06
CA ILE A 612 -7.97 25.22 -7.29
C ILE A 612 -8.01 26.15 -8.53
N GLY A 613 -9.14 26.21 -9.24
CA GLY A 613 -9.31 27.07 -10.41
C GLY A 613 -10.67 26.91 -11.08
N ILE A 614 -10.78 27.40 -12.31
CA ILE A 614 -11.92 27.12 -13.21
C ILE A 614 -11.80 25.65 -13.65
N ASN A 615 -12.89 24.89 -13.54
CA ASN A 615 -13.02 23.46 -13.87
C ASN A 615 -11.86 22.59 -13.33
N SER A 616 -11.25 23.00 -12.21
CA SER A 616 -10.00 22.42 -11.72
C SER A 616 -10.01 22.29 -10.20
N TYR A 617 -9.70 21.09 -9.74
CA TYR A 617 -9.72 20.68 -8.34
C TYR A 617 -8.42 19.96 -7.98
N ALA A 618 -8.11 19.90 -6.68
CA ALA A 618 -7.12 19.00 -6.14
C ALA A 618 -7.77 18.09 -5.08
N PHE A 619 -7.25 16.89 -4.92
CA PHE A 619 -7.69 15.92 -3.92
C PHE A 619 -6.52 15.06 -3.47
N ILE A 620 -6.62 14.47 -2.29
CA ILE A 620 -5.75 13.38 -1.86
C ILE A 620 -6.19 12.10 -2.57
N SER A 621 -5.24 11.35 -3.14
CA SER A 621 -5.42 10.02 -3.69
C SER A 621 -4.30 9.13 -3.16
N GLY A 622 -4.59 8.25 -2.20
CA GLY A 622 -3.55 7.50 -1.48
C GLY A 622 -2.51 8.41 -0.83
N ASN A 623 -1.25 8.31 -1.29
CA ASN A 623 -0.13 9.18 -0.88
C ASN A 623 0.24 10.25 -1.92
N ALA A 624 -0.65 10.51 -2.89
CA ALA A 624 -0.53 11.59 -3.87
C ALA A 624 -1.52 12.73 -3.56
N ILE A 625 -1.16 13.93 -4.00
CA ILE A 625 -2.09 15.03 -4.25
C ILE A 625 -2.24 15.14 -5.77
N VAL A 626 -3.46 14.98 -6.26
CA VAL A 626 -3.79 14.87 -7.68
C VAL A 626 -4.70 16.02 -8.08
N ARG A 627 -4.37 16.65 -9.22
CA ARG A 627 -5.25 17.58 -9.92
C ARG A 627 -6.30 16.81 -10.70
N LEU A 628 -7.57 17.15 -10.52
CA LEU A 628 -8.66 16.83 -11.42
C LEU A 628 -8.93 18.06 -12.30
N ALA A 629 -8.71 17.95 -13.60
CA ALA A 629 -9.15 18.93 -14.60
C ALA A 629 -10.38 18.36 -15.34
N LEU A 630 -11.49 19.11 -15.32
CA LEU A 630 -12.69 18.82 -16.09
C LEU A 630 -12.65 19.55 -17.45
N PRO A 631 -13.43 19.09 -18.45
CA PRO A 631 -13.59 19.78 -19.74
C PRO A 631 -14.14 21.21 -19.63
#